data_AF-A0A1Y5D0Y8-F1
#
_entry.id   AF-A0A1Y5D0Y8-F1
#
_cell.length_a   1.000
_cell.length_b   1.000
_cell.length_c   1.000
_cell.angle_alpha   90.00
_cell.angle_beta   90.00
_cell.angle_gamma   90.00
#
_symmetry.space_group_name_H-M   'P 1'
#
loop_
_entity.id
_entity.type
_entity.pdbx_description
1 polymer ?
#
loop_
_entity_poly.entity_id
_entity_poly.type
_entity_poly.pdbx_seq_one_letter_code
_entity_poly.pdbx_strand_id
1 'polypeptide(L)'
;MIRVITGHLACGRWTLKNADGITFMAHPQMFSRRNEFRIGPDQVVAVEVEKQLKKHTQVKILFTDDRYCQALIDPAELAPLQAMTTTHEAPPLAKNQTQNWIYGLAAFFVVCIIFELVK
;
A
#
# COMPACT_ATOMS: atom_id res chain seq x y z
N MET A 1 4.94 -5.21 -8.08
CA MET A 1 3.55 -4.71 -7.96
C MET A 1 2.64 -5.91 -7.78
N ILE A 2 1.67 -5.84 -6.86
CA ILE A 2 0.68 -6.90 -6.62
C ILE A 2 -0.59 -6.55 -7.40
N ARG A 3 -0.96 -7.35 -8.39
CA ARG A 3 -2.21 -7.17 -9.13
C ARG A 3 -3.25 -8.14 -8.61
N VAL A 4 -4.17 -7.67 -7.78
CA VAL A 4 -5.31 -8.47 -7.31
C VAL A 4 -6.28 -8.68 -8.46
N ILE A 5 -6.60 -9.96 -8.74
CA ILE A 5 -7.49 -10.38 -9.81
C ILE A 5 -8.91 -10.61 -9.26
N THR A 6 -9.01 -11.37 -8.17
CA THR A 6 -10.28 -11.80 -7.58
C THR A 6 -10.17 -11.91 -6.06
N GLY A 7 -11.32 -11.91 -5.37
CA GLY A 7 -11.42 -12.17 -3.94
C GLY A 7 -12.04 -11.02 -3.16
N HIS A 8 -11.70 -10.94 -1.87
CA HIS A 8 -12.32 -10.04 -0.91
C HIS A 8 -11.69 -8.64 -0.88
N LEU A 9 -10.57 -8.46 -1.59
CA LEU A 9 -9.92 -7.16 -1.75
C LEU A 9 -10.34 -6.49 -3.05
N ALA A 10 -10.29 -5.16 -3.06
CA ALA A 10 -10.52 -4.39 -4.27
C ALA A 10 -9.59 -4.87 -5.40
N CYS A 11 -10.19 -5.25 -6.54
CA CYS A 11 -9.44 -5.63 -7.72
C CYS A 11 -8.59 -4.47 -8.21
N GLY A 12 -7.38 -4.76 -8.67
CA GLY A 12 -6.50 -3.73 -9.23
C GLY A 12 -5.08 -3.78 -8.69
N ARG A 13 -4.42 -2.63 -8.73
CA ARG A 13 -3.01 -2.50 -8.37
C ARG A 13 -2.86 -2.23 -6.88
N TRP A 14 -2.16 -3.14 -6.23
CA TRP A 14 -1.67 -3.04 -4.88
C TRP A 14 -0.16 -2.93 -4.92
N THR A 15 0.39 -2.27 -3.93
CA THR A 15 1.84 -2.05 -3.78
C THR A 15 2.28 -2.60 -2.45
N LEU A 16 3.39 -3.32 -2.43
CA LEU A 16 4.07 -3.65 -1.20
C LEU A 16 4.89 -2.44 -0.77
N LYS A 17 4.73 -2.00 0.48
CA LYS A 17 5.46 -0.88 1.06
C LYS A 17 6.11 -1.32 2.35
N ASN A 18 7.23 -0.69 2.71
CA ASN A 18 7.83 -0.81 4.01
C ASN A 18 7.88 0.58 4.66
N ALA A 19 7.37 0.72 5.87
CA ALA A 19 7.50 1.91 6.68
C ALA A 19 7.67 1.51 8.14
N ASP A 20 8.57 2.19 8.85
CA ASP A 20 8.89 1.92 10.25
C ASP A 20 9.31 0.45 10.49
N GLY A 21 9.93 -0.19 9.49
CA GLY A 21 10.31 -1.62 9.52
C GLY A 21 9.20 -2.59 9.15
N ILE A 22 7.95 -2.13 9.08
CA ILE A 22 6.76 -2.95 8.85
C ILE A 22 6.47 -3.03 7.36
N THR A 23 6.40 -4.25 6.83
CA THR A 23 6.00 -4.50 5.42
C THR A 23 4.49 -4.66 5.34
N PHE A 24 3.82 -3.91 4.48
CA PHE A 24 2.37 -3.94 4.33
C PHE A 24 1.94 -3.79 2.86
N MET A 25 0.74 -4.29 2.55
CA MET A 25 0.09 -4.08 1.26
C MET A 25 -0.70 -2.77 1.30
N ALA A 26 -0.59 -1.97 0.25
CA ALA A 26 -1.29 -0.70 0.12
C ALA A 26 -2.04 -0.59 -1.21
N HIS A 27 -3.26 -0.08 -1.15
CA HIS A 27 -4.09 0.24 -2.31
C HIS A 27 -4.49 1.72 -2.29
N PRO A 28 -4.40 2.44 -3.43
CA PRO A 28 -4.92 3.80 -3.51
C PRO A 28 -6.43 3.82 -3.21
N GLN A 29 -6.85 4.64 -2.26
CA GLN A 29 -8.26 4.81 -1.94
C GLN A 29 -8.64 6.28 -2.14
N MET A 30 -8.98 6.62 -3.38
CA MET A 30 -9.46 7.95 -3.72
C MET A 30 -10.65 8.29 -2.82
N PHE A 31 -10.72 9.54 -2.34
CA PHE A 31 -11.75 10.06 -1.43
C PHE A 31 -11.63 9.64 0.05
N SER A 32 -10.63 8.84 0.44
CA SER A 32 -10.28 8.66 1.85
C SER A 32 -9.39 9.82 2.33
N ARG A 33 -9.59 10.31 3.58
CA ARG A 33 -8.70 11.31 4.21
C ARG A 33 -7.22 10.88 4.23
N ARG A 34 -7.00 9.56 4.21
CA ARG A 34 -5.69 8.91 4.21
C ARG A 34 -5.19 8.56 2.81
N ASN A 35 -6.07 8.67 1.79
CA ASN A 35 -5.85 8.35 0.38
C ASN A 35 -5.29 6.95 0.08
N GLU A 36 -5.27 6.07 1.09
CA GLU A 36 -4.62 4.78 1.04
C GLU A 36 -5.30 3.82 2.00
N PHE A 37 -5.63 2.63 1.49
CA PHE A 37 -6.05 1.48 2.26
C PHE A 37 -4.84 0.58 2.50
N ARG A 38 -4.65 0.11 3.73
CA ARG A 38 -3.48 -0.68 4.15
C ARG A 38 -3.92 -2.00 4.74
N ILE A 39 -3.18 -3.06 4.42
CA ILE A 39 -3.29 -4.39 5.02
C ILE A 39 -1.91 -4.77 5.53
N GLY A 40 -1.80 -4.96 6.84
CA GLY A 40 -0.54 -5.34 7.45
C GLY A 40 -0.40 -6.85 7.63
N PRO A 41 0.76 -7.26 8.18
CA PRO A 41 1.04 -8.63 8.60
C PRO A 41 0.00 -9.19 9.57
N ASP A 42 -0.56 -8.34 10.44
CA ASP A 42 -1.65 -8.67 11.38
C ASP A 42 -2.88 -9.31 10.71
N GLN A 43 -3.09 -9.06 9.42
CA GLN A 43 -4.23 -9.58 8.66
C GLN A 43 -3.85 -10.68 7.66
N VAL A 44 -2.57 -10.93 7.39
CA VAL A 44 -2.10 -11.91 6.41
C VAL A 44 -1.74 -13.22 7.11
N VAL A 45 -2.49 -14.29 6.81
CA VAL A 45 -2.33 -15.59 7.46
C VAL A 45 -1.38 -16.49 6.67
N ALA A 46 -1.54 -16.55 5.35
CA ALA A 46 -0.74 -17.42 4.50
C ALA A 46 -0.70 -16.91 3.05
N VAL A 47 0.34 -17.31 2.33
CA VAL A 47 0.54 -16.99 0.92
C VAL A 47 0.90 -18.26 0.17
N GLU A 48 -0.04 -18.76 -0.62
CA GLU A 48 0.09 -20.00 -1.39
C GLU A 48 0.44 -19.67 -2.84
N VAL A 49 1.45 -20.33 -3.39
CA VAL A 49 1.81 -20.18 -4.81
C VAL A 49 0.97 -21.14 -5.64
N GLU A 50 0.01 -20.62 -6.42
CA GLU A 50 -0.84 -21.45 -7.29
C GLU A 50 -0.12 -21.80 -8.59
N LYS A 51 0.55 -20.83 -9.21
CA LYS A 51 1.17 -21.01 -10.53
C LYS A 51 2.34 -20.06 -10.75
N GLN A 52 3.47 -20.58 -11.21
CA GLN A 52 4.57 -19.76 -11.74
C GLN A 52 4.37 -19.54 -13.25
N LEU A 53 4.26 -18.27 -13.65
CA LEU A 53 4.26 -17.84 -15.06
C LEU A 53 5.62 -17.21 -15.38
N LYS A 54 5.97 -17.11 -16.67
CA LYS A 54 7.29 -16.62 -17.11
C LYS A 54 7.69 -15.24 -16.58
N LYS A 55 6.73 -14.35 -16.29
CA LYS A 55 6.97 -12.97 -15.82
C LYS A 55 6.35 -12.67 -14.46
N HIS A 56 5.41 -13.50 -14.00
CA HIS A 56 4.60 -13.23 -12.81
C HIS A 56 4.34 -14.53 -12.06
N THR A 57 4.16 -14.45 -10.76
CA THR A 57 3.72 -15.57 -9.93
C THR A 57 2.27 -15.33 -9.54
N GLN A 58 1.40 -16.30 -9.78
CA GLN A 58 0.05 -16.28 -9.26
C GLN A 58 0.06 -16.84 -7.84
N VAL A 59 -0.42 -16.04 -6.91
CA VAL A 59 -0.50 -16.37 -5.50
C VAL A 59 -1.91 -16.21 -4.98
N LYS A 60 -2.28 -17.04 -4.03
CA LYS A 60 -3.47 -16.90 -3.20
C LYS A 60 -3.04 -16.42 -1.82
N ILE A 61 -3.52 -15.24 -1.44
CA ILE A 61 -3.25 -14.63 -0.15
C ILE A 61 -4.46 -14.91 0.74
N LEU A 62 -4.22 -15.59 1.85
CA LEU A 62 -5.21 -15.89 2.88
C LEU A 62 -5.10 -14.83 3.98
N PHE A 63 -6.24 -14.27 4.36
CA PHE A 63 -6.35 -13.26 5.40
C PHE A 63 -7.11 -13.82 6.61
N THR A 64 -7.14 -13.04 7.69
CA THR A 64 -8.02 -13.29 8.83
C THR A 64 -9.50 -13.27 8.41
N ASP A 65 -10.32 -13.99 9.17
CA ASP A 65 -11.78 -14.14 8.96
C ASP A 65 -12.15 -14.89 7.67
N ASP A 66 -11.38 -15.92 7.30
CA ASP A 66 -11.58 -16.77 6.11
C ASP A 66 -11.64 -16.00 4.78
N ARG A 67 -11.14 -14.76 4.77
CA ARG A 67 -11.04 -13.94 3.57
C ARG A 67 -9.83 -14.35 2.77
N TYR A 68 -9.93 -14.27 1.45
CA TYR A 68 -8.82 -14.53 0.55
C TYR A 68 -8.84 -13.62 -0.68
N CYS A 69 -7.69 -13.48 -1.33
CA CYS A 69 -7.59 -12.93 -2.66
C CYS A 69 -6.59 -13.70 -3.53
N GLN A 70 -6.82 -13.68 -4.84
CA GLN A 70 -5.86 -14.15 -5.83
C GLN A 70 -5.19 -12.97 -6.49
N ALA A 71 -3.86 -12.99 -6.56
CA ALA A 71 -3.07 -11.92 -7.11
C ALA A 71 -1.96 -12.43 -8.03
N LEU A 72 -1.63 -11.63 -9.04
CA LEU A 72 -0.39 -11.78 -9.82
C LEU A 72 0.66 -10.85 -9.22
N ILE A 73 1.78 -11.42 -8.81
CA ILE A 73 2.89 -10.68 -8.23
C ILE A 73 4.14 -10.82 -9.09
N ASP A 74 5.04 -9.87 -8.94
CA ASP A 74 6.41 -10.00 -9.43
C ASP A 74 7.14 -11.05 -8.56
N PRO A 75 7.93 -11.99 -9.14
CA PRO A 75 8.71 -12.95 -8.35
C PRO A 75 9.57 -12.31 -7.25
N ALA A 76 10.07 -11.09 -7.45
CA ALA A 76 10.85 -10.37 -6.43
C ALA A 76 10.01 -9.96 -5.19
N GLU A 77 8.69 -9.85 -5.33
CA GLU A 77 7.79 -9.48 -4.23
C GLU A 77 7.26 -10.70 -3.45
N LEU A 78 7.56 -11.92 -3.89
CA LEU A 78 7.10 -13.14 -3.20
C LEU A 78 7.70 -13.27 -1.81
N ALA A 79 9.03 -13.12 -1.69
CA ALA A 79 9.73 -13.24 -0.41
C ALA A 79 9.22 -12.24 0.66
N PRO A 80 9.12 -10.92 0.38
CA PRO A 80 8.62 -9.98 1.38
C PRO A 80 7.12 -10.14 1.66
N LEU A 81 6.31 -10.63 0.70
CA LEU A 81 4.91 -10.97 0.95
C LEU A 81 4.77 -12.20 1.85
N GLN A 82 5.61 -13.22 1.67
CA GLN A 82 5.67 -14.38 2.58
C GLN A 82 6.19 -14.00 3.96
N ALA A 83 7.10 -13.03 4.08
CA ALA A 83 7.54 -12.53 5.38
C ALA A 83 6.42 -11.85 6.19
N MET A 84 5.35 -11.40 5.53
CA MET A 84 4.17 -10.87 6.24
C MET A 84 3.40 -11.97 6.98
N THR A 85 3.54 -13.25 6.65
CA THR A 85 2.82 -14.34 7.35
C THR A 85 3.43 -14.69 8.69
N THR A 86 4.67 -14.27 8.96
CA THR A 86 5.41 -14.60 10.19
C THR A 86 5.40 -13.46 11.22
N THR A 87 4.91 -12.29 10.84
CA THR A 87 4.85 -11.10 11.69
C THR A 87 3.39 -10.73 11.93
N HIS A 88 3.09 -10.12 13.08
CA HIS A 88 1.72 -9.76 13.48
C HIS A 88 1.59 -8.27 13.80
N GLU A 89 2.49 -7.46 13.25
CA GLU A 89 2.50 -6.02 13.49
C GLU A 89 1.41 -5.35 12.64
N ALA A 90 0.68 -4.41 13.24
CA ALA A 90 -0.30 -3.61 12.52
C ALA A 90 0.43 -2.60 11.62
N PRO A 91 -0.09 -2.30 10.41
CA PRO A 91 0.56 -1.35 9.53
C PRO A 91 0.53 0.04 10.16
N PRO A 92 1.60 0.85 10.02
CA PRO A 92 1.62 2.19 10.56
C PRO A 92 0.46 3.01 9.97
N LEU A 93 0.04 4.06 10.67
CA LEU A 93 -1.03 4.92 10.16
C LEU A 93 -0.57 5.65 8.89
N ALA A 94 -1.46 5.73 7.91
CA ALA A 94 -1.21 6.55 6.72
C ALA A 94 -1.02 8.02 7.11
N LYS A 95 -0.04 8.67 6.47
CA LYS A 95 0.25 10.08 6.70
C LYS A 95 -1.03 10.88 6.43
N ASN A 96 -1.43 11.70 7.40
CA ASN A 96 -2.59 12.56 7.24
C ASN A 96 -2.27 13.67 6.22
N GLN A 97 -2.94 13.65 5.07
CA GLN A 97 -2.72 14.63 4.01
C GLN A 97 -3.64 15.85 4.12
N THR A 98 -4.53 15.91 5.13
CA THR A 98 -5.56 16.95 5.28
C THR A 98 -4.98 18.36 5.38
N GLN A 99 -3.69 18.52 5.70
CA GLN A 99 -3.04 19.83 5.86
C GLN A 99 -2.06 20.18 4.74
N ASN A 100 -1.86 19.31 3.74
CA ASN A 100 -0.90 19.58 2.65
C ASN A 100 -1.26 20.82 1.83
N TRP A 101 -2.55 21.13 1.70
CA TRP A 101 -3.02 22.35 1.05
C TRP A 101 -2.65 23.61 1.84
N ILE A 102 -2.54 23.53 3.18
CA ILE A 102 -2.12 24.65 4.04
C ILE A 102 -0.66 24.99 3.77
N TYR A 103 0.20 23.97 3.69
CA TYR A 103 1.61 24.16 3.32
C TYR A 103 1.75 24.76 1.91
N GLY A 104 0.92 24.31 0.96
CA GLY A 104 0.86 24.89 -0.39
C GLY A 104 0.46 26.37 -0.37
N LEU A 105 -0.56 26.73 0.41
CA LEU A 105 -1.04 28.11 0.55
C LEU A 105 0.02 29.00 1.23
N ALA A 106 0.67 28.51 2.28
CA ALA A 106 1.73 29.24 2.96
C ALA A 106 2.94 29.49 2.04
N ALA A 107 3.36 28.48 1.28
CA ALA A 107 4.45 28.61 0.30
C ALA A 107 4.10 29.63 -0.80
N PHE A 108 2.86 29.63 -1.28
CA PHE A 108 2.38 30.63 -2.25
C PHE A 108 2.53 32.07 -1.71
N PHE A 109 2.08 32.33 -0.48
CA PHE A 109 2.24 33.65 0.13
C PHE A 109 3.71 34.06 0.30
N VAL A 110 4.59 33.13 0.71
CA VAL A 110 6.03 33.40 0.82
C VAL A 110 6.62 33.82 -0.53
N VAL A 111 6.27 33.12 -1.61
CA VAL A 111 6.73 33.46 -2.97
C VAL A 111 6.21 34.84 -3.39
N CYS A 112 4.93 35.16 -3.13
CA CYS A 112 4.37 36.48 -3.44
C CYS A 112 5.08 37.60 -2.68
N ILE A 113 5.38 37.41 -1.39
CA ILE A 113 6.09 38.40 -0.57
C ILE A 113 7.51 38.61 -1.09
N ILE A 114 8.24 37.53 -1.41
CA ILE A 114 9.59 37.63 -1.98
C ILE A 114 9.56 38.36 -3.32
N PHE A 115 8.59 38.05 -4.18
CA PHE A 115 8.44 38.70 -5.48
C PHE A 115 8.20 40.20 -5.35
N GLU A 116 7.35 40.62 -4.40
CA GLU A 116 7.09 42.05 -4.15
C GLU A 116 8.29 42.77 -3.52
N LEU A 117 9.12 42.09 -2.71
CA LEU A 117 10.32 42.66 -2.10
C LEU A 117 11.51 42.83 -3.07
N VAL A 118 11.55 42.03 -4.14
CA VAL A 118 12.62 42.08 -5.17
C VAL A 118 12.30 43.11 -6.26
N LYS A 119 11.05 43.57 -6.34
CA LYS A 119 10.58 44.58 -7.27
C LYS A 119 11.00 45.99 -6.84
#